data_AF-A0A353TDN8-F1
#
_entry.id   AF-A0A353TDN8-F1
#
_cell.length_a   1.000
_cell.length_b   1.000
_cell.length_c   1.000
_cell.angle_alpha   90.00
_cell.angle_beta   90.00
_cell.angle_gamma   90.00
#
_symmetry.space_group_name_H-M   'P 1'
#
loop_
_entity.id
_entity.type
_entity.pdbx_description
1 polymer ?
#
loop_
_entity_poly.entity_id
_entity_poly.type
_entity_poly.pdbx_seq_one_letter_code
_entity_poly.pdbx_strand_id
1 'polypeptide(L)' 'VVLEIEVYINGNLYEVAKIPTDNRVRRHELTWNYDLKEGENNITLKAKEIPDGYRIETQDVIEYSKNKPGKLIYY' A
#
# COMPACT_ATOMS: atom_id res chain seq x y z
N VAL A 1 -18.99 2.09 -4.68
CA VAL A 1 -17.97 2.03 -5.75
C VAL A 1 -16.85 1.13 -5.28
N VAL A 2 -16.15 0.46 -6.19
CA VAL A 2 -14.92 -0.28 -5.88
C VAL A 2 -13.80 0.38 -6.65
N LEU A 3 -12.83 0.93 -5.95
CA LEU A 3 -11.62 1.47 -6.57
C LEU A 3 -10.62 0.34 -6.77
N GLU A 4 -9.81 0.43 -7.82
CA GLU A 4 -8.73 -0.53 -8.08
C GLU A 4 -7.38 0.18 -8.00
N ILE A 5 -6.45 -0.44 -7.28
CA ILE A 5 -5.06 0.03 -7.15
C ILE A 5 -4.13 -1.08 -7.63
N GLU A 6 -3.35 -0.80 -8.66
CA GLU A 6 -2.21 -1.62 -9.06
C GLU A 6 -1.08 -1.42 -8.05
N VAL A 7 -0.63 -2.50 -7.44
CA VAL A 7 0.50 -2.53 -6.51
C VAL A 7 1.68 -3.11 -7.26
N TYR A 8 2.76 -2.34 -7.36
CA TYR A 8 4.02 -2.80 -7.93
C TYR A 8 5.08 -2.92 -6.84
N ILE A 9 5.84 -4.01 -6.91
CA ILE A 9 7.01 -4.25 -6.06
C ILE A 9 8.22 -4.39 -6.97
N ASN A 10 9.19 -3.49 -6.81
CA ASN A 10 10.41 -3.44 -7.62
C ASN A 10 10.10 -3.44 -9.14
N GLY A 11 9.08 -2.66 -9.53
CA GLY A 11 8.63 -2.51 -10.92
C GLY A 11 7.74 -3.65 -11.45
N ASN A 12 7.57 -4.75 -10.72
CA ASN A 12 6.72 -5.86 -11.12
C ASN A 12 5.31 -5.70 -10.55
N LEU A 13 4.29 -5.88 -11.38
CA LEU A 13 2.90 -5.89 -10.91
C LEU A 13 2.70 -7.07 -9.95
N TYR A 14 2.40 -6.75 -8.70
CA TYR A 14 2.20 -7.73 -7.63
C TYR A 14 0.72 -8.08 -7.49
N GLU A 15 -0.15 -7.08 -7.37
CA GLU A 15 -1.60 -7.28 -7.32
C GLU A 15 -2.38 -6.11 -7.91
N VAL A 16 -3.65 -6.37 -8.24
CA VAL A 16 -4.66 -5.33 -8.46
C VAL A 16 -5.64 -5.40 -7.29
N ALA A 17 -5.42 -4.54 -6.30
CA ALA A 17 -6.20 -4.51 -5.08
C ALA A 17 -7.55 -3.83 -5.31
N LYS A 18 -8.62 -4.49 -4.85
CA LYS A 18 -9.97 -3.92 -4.81
C LYS A 18 -10.21 -3.23 -3.48
N ILE A 19 -10.64 -1.97 -3.53
CA ILE A 19 -10.91 -1.12 -2.38
C ILE A 19 -12.37 -0.69 -2.41
N PRO A 20 -13.29 -1.51 -1.85
CA PRO A 20 -14.69 -1.15 -1.75
C PRO A 20 -14.88 0.06 -0.85
N THR A 21 -15.74 1.00 -1.25
CA THR A 21 -16.13 2.14 -0.42
C THR A 21 -17.22 1.78 0.60
N ASP A 22 -17.77 0.57 0.55
CA ASP A 22 -18.73 0.07 1.53
C ASP A 22 -18.01 -0.29 2.84
N ASN A 23 -18.40 0.36 3.93
CA ASN A 23 -17.82 0.19 5.26
C ASN A 23 -17.85 -1.26 5.78
N ARG A 24 -18.76 -2.11 5.30
CA ARG A 24 -18.86 -3.51 5.74
C ARG A 24 -17.79 -4.41 5.13
N VAL A 25 -17.25 -4.02 3.97
CA VAL A 25 -16.32 -4.84 3.18
C VAL A 25 -15.06 -4.08 2.76
N ARG A 26 -14.83 -2.89 3.34
CA ARG A 26 -13.67 -2.05 3.03
C ARG A 26 -12.37 -2.76 3.45
N ARG A 27 -11.42 -2.80 2.53
CA ARG A 27 -10.04 -3.24 2.80
C ARG A 27 -9.27 -2.08 3.47
N HIS A 28 -8.80 -2.29 4.70
CA HIS A 28 -8.03 -1.29 5.45
C HIS A 28 -6.54 -1.35 5.15
N GLU A 29 -6.03 -2.54 4.85
CA GLU A 29 -4.62 -2.76 4.57
C GLU A 29 -4.47 -3.12 3.09
N LEU A 30 -3.78 -2.26 2.35
CA LEU A 30 -3.54 -2.51 0.93
C LEU A 30 -2.56 -3.67 0.76
N THR A 31 -1.56 -3.77 1.62
CA THR A 31 -0.44 -4.68 1.48
C THR A 31 -0.05 -5.25 2.83
N TRP A 32 0.00 -6.58 2.99
CA TRP A 32 0.36 -7.21 4.27
C TRP A 32 1.47 -8.25 4.10
N ASN A 33 2.58 -8.04 4.82
CA ASN A 33 3.64 -9.02 5.09
C ASN A 33 4.20 -9.77 3.86
N TYR A 34 4.80 -9.03 2.92
CA TYR A 34 5.35 -9.62 1.69
C TYR A 34 6.71 -10.33 1.83
N ASP A 35 7.22 -10.50 3.05
CA ASP A 35 8.54 -11.08 3.36
C ASP A 35 9.62 -10.56 2.37
N LEU A 36 9.62 -9.24 2.12
CA LEU A 36 10.53 -8.63 1.16
C LEU A 36 11.97 -8.85 1.61
N LYS A 37 12.84 -9.11 0.63
CA LYS A 37 14.27 -9.19 0.91
C LYS A 37 14.75 -7.87 1.48
N GLU A 38 15.45 -7.94 2.60
CA GLU A 38 16.11 -6.79 3.24
C GLU A 38 16.98 -6.03 2.22
N GLY A 39 16.81 -4.71 2.20
CA GLY A 39 17.48 -3.82 1.25
C GLY A 39 16.52 -2.77 0.69
N GLU A 40 16.98 -2.07 -0.34
CA GLU A 40 16.17 -1.06 -1.03
C GLU A 40 15.08 -1.77 -1.85
N ASN A 41 13.82 -1.45 -1.53
CA ASN A 41 12.65 -1.92 -2.26
C ASN A 41 11.83 -0.71 -2.70
N ASN A 42 11.35 -0.74 -3.94
CA ASN A 42 10.47 0.30 -4.47
C ASN A 42 9.03 -0.23 -4.52
N ILE A 43 8.12 0.44 -3.81
CA ILE A 43 6.68 0.16 -3.83
C ILE A 43 5.98 1.29 -4.58
N THR A 44 5.23 0.95 -5.61
CA THR A 44 4.41 1.92 -6.35
C THR A 44 2.94 1.53 -6.27
N LEU A 45 2.11 2.47 -5.82
CA LEU A 45 0.66 2.34 -5.79
C LEU A 45 0.06 3.20 -6.90
N LYS A 46 -0.66 2.58 -7.82
CA LYS A 46 -1.26 3.27 -8.97
C LYS A 46 -2.76 3.02 -9.02
N ALA A 47 -3.54 4.05 -8.74
CA ALA A 47 -4.99 4.00 -8.94
C ALA A 47 -5.28 3.88 -10.44
N LYS A 48 -6.12 2.93 -10.84
CA LYS A 48 -6.52 2.79 -12.25
C LYS A 48 -7.44 3.92 -12.71
N GLU A 49 -8.46 4.19 -11.90
CA GLU A 49 -9.46 5.23 -12.12
C GLU A 49 -10.00 5.69 -10.77
N ILE A 50 -10.18 7.00 -10.62
CA ILE A 50 -10.82 7.61 -9.45
C ILE A 50 -12.03 8.39 -9.98
N PRO A 51 -13.26 7.87 -9.80
CA PRO A 51 -14.46 8.57 -10.24
C PRO A 51 -14.64 9.91 -9.52
N ASP A 52 -15.38 10.83 -10.13
CA ASP A 52 -15.67 12.13 -9.54
C ASP A 52 -16.29 12.01 -8.15
N GLY A 53 -15.79 12.81 -7.21
CA GLY A 53 -16.21 12.79 -5.80
C GLY A 53 -15.56 11.69 -4.94
N TYR A 54 -14.70 10.85 -5.51
CA TYR A 54 -13.91 9.86 -4.77
C TYR A 54 -12.46 10.31 -4.60
N ARG A 55 -11.79 9.75 -3.59
CA ARG A 55 -10.36 9.91 -3.36
C ARG A 55 -9.79 8.66 -2.69
N ILE A 56 -8.48 8.49 -2.79
CA ILE A 56 -7.73 7.49 -2.06
C ILE A 56 -6.86 8.23 -1.04
N GLU A 57 -6.90 7.76 0.21
CA GLU A 57 -6.06 8.28 1.29
C GLU A 57 -5.15 7.15 1.78
N THR A 58 -3.85 7.43 1.82
CA THR A 58 -2.84 6.58 2.46
C THR A 58 -2.43 7.25 3.77
N GLN A 59 -2.56 6.52 4.88
CA GLN A 59 -2.27 7.06 6.22
C GLN A 59 -0.89 6.62 6.70
N ASP A 60 -0.63 5.31 6.69
CA ASP A 60 0.57 4.74 7.26
C ASP A 60 1.28 3.80 6.28
N VAL A 61 2.60 3.73 6.44
CA VAL A 61 3.44 2.68 5.85
C VAL A 61 4.17 2.01 7.00
N ILE A 62 4.00 0.69 7.12
CA ILE A 62 4.66 -0.11 8.15
C ILE A 62 5.78 -0.90 7.48
N GLU A 63 7.02 -0.60 7.88
CA GLU A 63 8.22 -1.27 7.39
C GLU A 63 8.83 -2.14 8.48
N TYR A 64 9.15 -3.39 8.13
CA TYR A 64 9.85 -4.32 9.00
C TYR A 64 11.26 -4.51 8.48
N SER A 65 12.26 -4.33 9.35
CA SER A 65 13.67 -4.55 9.03
C SER A 65 14.33 -5.33 10.14
N LYS A 66 15.25 -6.23 9.77
CA LYS A 66 16.15 -6.89 10.73
C LYS A 66 17.30 -5.97 11.14
N ASN A 67 17.57 -4.92 10.36
CA ASN A 67 18.53 -3.91 10.74
C ASN A 67 17.97 -3.10 11.90
N LYS A 68 18.80 -2.88 12.92
CA LYS A 68 18.39 -2.03 14.05
C LYS A 68 18.11 -0.63 13.48
N PRO A 69 16.86 -0.12 13.53
CA PRO A 69 16.64 1.28 13.23
C PRO A 69 17.49 2.05 14.23
N GLY A 70 18.20 3.08 13.77
CA GLY A 70 18.98 3.94 14.65
C GLY A 70 18.06 4.66 15.66
N LYS A 71 18.43 5.87 16.06
CA LYS A 71 17.56 6.65 16.94
C LYS A 71 16.22 6.93 16.23
N LEU A 72 15.11 6.40 16.78
CA LEU A 72 13.76 6.67 16.28
C LEU A 72 13.42 8.14 16.55
N ILE A 73 13.10 8.89 15.50
CA ILE A 73 12.60 10.27 15.58
C ILE A 73 11.20 10.25 14.99
N TYR A 74 10.20 10.51 15.82
CA TYR A 74 8.81 10.70 15.39
C TYR A 74 8.62 12.20 15.09
N TYR A 75 8.15 12.55 13.90
CA TYR A 75 7.77 13.91 13.51
C TYR A 75 6.29 14.16 13.75
#